data_AF-A0A931YH07-F1
#
_entry.id   AF-A0A931YH07-F1
#
_cell.length_a   1.000
_cell.length_b   1.000
_cell.length_c   1.000
_cell.angle_alpha   90.00
_cell.angle_beta   90.00
_cell.angle_gamma   90.00
#
_symmetry.space_group_name_H-M   'P 1'
#
loop_
_entity.id
_entity.type
_entity.pdbx_description
1 polymer ?
#
loop_
_entity_poly.entity_id
_entity_poly.type
_entity_poly.pdbx_seq_one_letter_code
_entity_poly.pdbx_strand_id
1 'polypeptide(L)'
;MTCADVQARLVDLLYGELDEEALLVDLLYGELDEDNQASPSAHLERCADCGAAWLTLQSVSSALDRWTAPAPRGLAERALATLAAREAAAARAHNPGLAVSHVLGFLLAGAAAAAVSLLLISGAPPEQPTPLTVGLAGAVWAALYGGASFLAQHGRYRRLALAALIAAGVSVLGAPVLSMPAVIEACRRWLEAAQGSVALNGLIVLAGALYAAAPVSLSSAFVARPRPGGIWADAVRVASLYGLLLAPSVYLQCYTMTLSQAAPWVAGVLLGSLLGSTGGITVALRLRPASA
;
A
#
# COMPACT_ATOMS: atom_id res chain seq x y z
N MET A 1 23.77 -5.15 11.15
CA MET A 1 23.03 -3.94 10.79
C MET A 1 23.95 -3.11 9.92
N THR A 2 23.72 -3.15 8.62
CA THR A 2 24.55 -2.52 7.59
C THR A 2 24.19 -1.03 7.44
N CYS A 3 25.05 -0.25 6.77
CA CYS A 3 24.76 1.17 6.47
C CYS A 3 23.39 1.32 5.77
N ALA A 4 23.07 0.39 4.86
CA ALA A 4 21.77 0.30 4.19
C ALA A 4 20.58 -0.01 5.13
N ASP A 5 20.78 -0.80 6.20
CA ASP A 5 19.72 -1.11 7.16
C ASP A 5 19.35 0.09 8.03
N VAL A 6 20.32 0.97 8.30
CA VAL A 6 20.09 2.19 9.07
C VAL A 6 19.60 3.31 8.19
N GLN A 7 20.09 3.45 6.96
CA GLN A 7 19.50 4.33 5.96
C GLN A 7 18.03 3.95 5.71
N ALA A 8 17.69 2.65 5.70
CA ALA A 8 16.31 2.19 5.61
C ALA A 8 15.47 2.48 6.87
N ARG A 9 16.06 2.50 8.07
CA ARG A 9 15.39 2.86 9.34
C ARG A 9 15.24 4.37 9.52
N LEU A 10 16.24 5.15 9.13
CA LEU A 10 16.21 6.59 8.99
C LEU A 10 15.11 6.95 8.00
N VAL A 11 15.12 6.40 6.79
CA VAL A 11 14.04 6.54 5.80
C VAL A 11 12.67 6.11 6.36
N ASP A 12 12.57 5.10 7.23
CA ASP A 12 11.29 4.72 7.85
C ASP A 12 10.82 5.69 8.96
N LEU A 13 11.73 6.41 9.63
CA LEU A 13 11.43 7.54 10.53
C LEU A 13 11.14 8.83 9.75
N LEU A 14 11.81 9.04 8.63
CA LEU A 14 11.84 10.27 7.82
C LEU A 14 10.74 10.32 6.75
N TYR A 15 10.14 9.18 6.41
CA TYR A 15 8.85 9.17 5.69
C TYR A 15 7.65 9.43 6.62
N GLY A 16 7.91 9.72 7.89
CA GLY A 16 7.04 10.52 8.77
C GLY A 16 7.58 11.96 8.86
N GLU A 17 7.52 12.70 7.76
CA GLU A 17 7.64 14.17 7.68
C GLU A 17 8.93 14.91 8.11
N LEU A 18 9.98 14.26 8.60
CA LEU A 18 11.24 14.96 8.92
C LEU A 18 12.32 14.66 7.87
N ASP A 19 13.04 15.68 7.41
CA ASP A 19 14.19 15.57 6.49
C ASP A 19 15.40 14.94 7.22
N GLU A 20 16.26 14.17 6.52
CA GLU A 20 17.48 13.55 7.10
C GLU A 20 18.38 14.57 7.82
N GLU A 21 18.36 15.81 7.33
CA GLU A 21 19.06 16.95 7.92
C GLU A 21 18.40 17.44 9.21
N ALA A 22 17.07 17.35 9.33
CA ALA A 22 16.32 17.80 10.52
C ALA A 22 16.64 16.92 11.74
N LEU A 23 16.68 15.59 11.58
CA LEU A 23 17.00 14.68 12.69
C LEU A 23 18.43 14.89 13.22
N LEU A 24 19.40 15.18 12.34
CA LEU A 24 20.77 15.49 12.74
C LEU A 24 20.83 16.85 13.46
N VAL A 25 20.02 17.81 13.05
CA VAL A 25 19.91 19.12 13.73
C VAL A 25 19.28 18.96 15.11
N ASP A 26 18.19 18.20 15.25
CA ASP A 26 17.53 17.94 16.53
C ASP A 26 18.47 17.20 17.50
N LEU A 27 19.25 16.24 16.99
CA LEU A 27 20.30 15.57 17.77
C LEU A 27 21.41 16.54 18.19
N LEU A 28 21.80 17.47 17.31
CA LEU A 28 22.85 18.47 17.56
C LEU A 28 22.45 19.46 18.66
N TYR A 29 21.18 19.84 18.70
CA TYR A 29 20.64 20.76 19.71
C TYR A 29 20.04 20.05 20.94
N GLY A 30 20.06 18.72 20.97
CA GLY A 30 19.56 17.93 22.10
C GLY A 30 18.03 17.99 22.25
N GLU A 31 17.30 18.20 21.14
CA GLU A 31 15.84 18.31 21.12
C GLU A 31 15.15 16.93 21.03
N LEU A 32 15.90 15.87 20.76
CA LEU A 32 15.41 14.49 20.78
C LEU A 32 15.22 13.99 22.22
N ASP A 33 14.15 13.23 22.48
CA ASP A 33 13.99 12.51 23.75
C ASP A 33 15.01 11.36 23.92
N GLU A 34 15.21 10.89 25.16
CA GLU A 34 16.22 9.86 25.47
C GLU A 34 16.04 8.56 24.66
N ASP A 35 14.79 8.19 24.39
CA ASP A 35 14.43 6.98 23.64
C ASP A 35 14.81 7.11 22.14
N ASN A 36 14.67 8.30 21.56
CA ASN A 36 15.01 8.60 20.18
C ASN A 36 16.48 8.99 19.97
N GLN A 37 17.23 9.37 21.03
CA GLN A 37 18.67 9.67 20.96
C GLN A 37 19.56 8.42 20.86
N ALA A 38 19.16 7.31 21.47
CA ALA A 38 20.01 6.12 21.59
C ALA A 38 20.31 5.46 20.24
N SER A 39 19.35 5.44 19.31
CA SER A 39 19.49 4.80 18.00
C SER A 39 20.39 5.59 17.03
N PRO A 40 20.24 6.92 16.86
CA PRO A 40 21.13 7.74 16.04
C PRO A 40 22.57 7.76 16.57
N SER A 41 22.76 7.93 17.88
CA SER A 41 24.09 7.98 18.50
C SER A 41 24.87 6.69 18.27
N ALA A 42 24.23 5.53 18.49
CA ALA A 42 24.83 4.23 18.25
C ALA A 42 25.12 3.95 16.76
N HIS A 43 24.47 4.67 15.84
CA HIS A 43 24.77 4.56 14.41
C HIS A 43 25.97 5.41 14.01
N LEU A 44 26.05 6.64 14.51
CA LEU A 44 27.18 7.55 14.26
C LEU A 44 28.51 6.92 14.68
N GLU A 45 28.51 6.10 15.74
CA GLU A 45 29.69 5.33 16.17
C GLU A 45 30.09 4.19 15.21
N ARG A 46 29.14 3.64 14.44
CA ARG A 46 29.37 2.46 13.59
C ARG A 46 29.53 2.79 12.10
N CYS A 47 29.02 3.92 11.64
CA CYS A 47 29.08 4.34 10.25
C CYS A 47 30.08 5.48 10.09
N ALA A 48 31.20 5.21 9.41
CA ALA A 48 32.26 6.19 9.19
C ALA A 48 31.77 7.42 8.40
N ASP A 49 30.91 7.23 7.40
CA ASP A 49 30.39 8.32 6.56
C ASP A 49 29.48 9.26 7.36
N CYS A 50 28.53 8.70 8.11
CA CYS A 50 27.62 9.49 8.95
C CYS A 50 28.37 10.13 10.12
N GLY A 51 29.36 9.44 10.70
CA GLY A 51 30.25 10.01 11.72
C GLY A 51 31.06 11.20 11.19
N ALA A 52 31.57 11.13 9.97
CA ALA A 52 32.30 12.23 9.34
C ALA A 52 31.39 13.45 9.05
N ALA A 53 30.17 13.22 8.55
CA ALA A 53 29.17 14.27 8.34
C ALA A 53 28.78 14.94 9.67
N TRP A 54 28.57 14.15 10.72
CA TRP A 54 28.27 14.63 12.07
C TRP A 54 29.40 15.49 12.65
N LEU A 55 30.65 15.07 12.55
CA LEU A 55 31.80 15.85 12.99
C LEU A 55 31.92 17.17 12.22
N THR A 56 31.61 17.16 10.92
CA THR A 56 31.57 18.38 10.10
C THR A 56 30.50 19.33 10.62
N LEU A 57 29.29 18.85 10.88
CA LEU A 57 28.20 19.64 11.47
C LEU A 57 28.57 20.21 12.84
N GLN A 58 29.14 19.40 13.74
CA GLN A 58 29.62 19.88 15.05
C GLN A 58 30.68 20.97 14.90
N SER A 59 31.61 20.82 13.94
CA SER A 59 32.64 21.81 13.69
C SER A 59 32.07 23.15 13.24
N VAL A 60 31.06 23.13 12.34
CA VAL A 60 30.37 24.32 11.86
C VAL A 60 29.59 24.99 12.99
N SER A 61 28.85 24.20 13.78
CA SER A 61 28.13 24.68 14.96
C SER A 61 29.06 25.38 15.95
N SER A 62 30.18 24.74 16.30
CA SER A 62 31.18 25.31 17.20
C SER A 62 31.86 26.59 16.65
N ALA A 63 31.93 26.73 15.32
CA ALA A 63 32.48 27.91 14.68
C ALA A 63 31.47 29.06 14.71
N LEU A 64 30.17 28.75 14.55
CA LEU A 64 29.08 29.70 14.69
C LEU A 64 28.93 30.19 16.13
N ASP A 65 29.07 29.31 17.13
CA ASP A 65 29.01 29.69 18.56
C ASP A 65 30.13 30.66 18.96
N ARG A 66 31.29 30.54 18.32
CA ARG A 66 32.45 31.41 18.53
C ARG A 66 32.43 32.65 17.64
N TRP A 67 31.42 32.80 16.79
CA TRP A 67 31.31 33.92 15.87
C TRP A 67 30.94 35.19 16.64
N THR A 68 31.93 36.07 16.83
CA THR A 68 31.77 37.32 17.59
C THR A 68 31.35 38.50 16.74
N ALA A 69 31.32 38.36 15.41
CA ALA A 69 30.90 39.47 14.55
C ALA A 69 29.39 39.73 14.76
N PRO A 70 28.98 40.99 14.95
CA PRO A 70 27.58 41.32 15.16
C PRO A 70 26.75 40.89 13.95
N ALA A 71 25.59 40.27 14.21
CA ALA A 71 24.65 39.92 13.17
C ALA A 71 24.30 41.18 12.34
N PRO A 72 24.21 41.08 11.00
CA PRO A 72 23.80 42.20 10.17
C PRO A 72 22.46 42.77 10.64
N ARG A 73 22.35 44.10 10.74
CA ARG A 73 21.09 44.77 11.09
C ARG A 73 19.97 44.29 10.17
N GLY A 74 18.81 43.95 10.72
CA GLY A 74 17.69 43.47 9.93
C GLY A 74 17.72 41.97 9.58
N LEU A 75 18.75 41.20 9.96
CA LEU A 75 18.80 39.77 9.67
C LEU A 75 17.81 38.98 10.55
N ALA A 76 17.72 39.32 11.83
CA ALA A 76 16.76 38.71 12.76
C ALA A 76 15.31 38.99 12.32
N GLU A 77 14.97 40.25 11.98
CA GLU A 77 13.63 40.57 11.50
C GLU A 77 13.30 39.86 10.17
N ARG A 78 14.27 39.74 9.25
CA ARG A 78 14.07 39.00 8.00
C ARG A 78 13.91 37.50 8.23
N ALA A 79 14.68 36.90 9.12
CA ALA A 79 14.56 35.49 9.47
C ALA A 79 13.19 35.20 10.10
N LEU A 80 12.76 36.02 11.08
CA LEU A 80 11.44 35.92 11.71
C LEU A 80 10.31 36.15 10.71
N ALA A 81 10.43 37.14 9.82
CA ALA A 81 9.44 37.37 8.76
C ALA A 81 9.34 36.19 7.78
N THR A 82 10.47 35.54 7.50
CA THR A 82 10.50 34.35 6.62
C THR A 82 9.87 33.15 7.30
N LEU A 83 10.14 32.93 8.59
CA LEU A 83 9.50 31.90 9.41
C LEU A 83 7.99 32.14 9.52
N ALA A 84 7.56 33.34 9.87
CA ALA A 84 6.15 33.71 9.94
C ALA A 84 5.44 33.58 8.58
N ALA A 85 6.12 33.90 7.47
CA ALA A 85 5.59 33.68 6.12
C ALA A 85 5.44 32.20 5.77
N ARG A 86 6.39 31.35 6.20
CA ARG A 86 6.31 29.88 6.04
C ARG A 86 5.19 29.28 6.89
N GLU A 87 5.07 29.68 8.15
CA GLU A 87 3.98 29.26 9.04
C GLU A 87 2.62 29.70 8.50
N ALA A 88 2.50 30.95 8.03
CA ALA A 88 1.27 31.44 7.43
C ALA A 88 0.94 30.73 6.10
N ALA A 89 1.95 30.30 5.33
CA ALA A 89 1.75 29.49 4.13
C ALA A 89 1.33 28.04 4.49
N ALA A 90 1.91 27.44 5.53
CA ALA A 90 1.52 26.13 6.06
C ALA A 90 0.09 26.14 6.62
N ALA A 91 -0.27 27.20 7.37
CA ALA A 91 -1.62 27.41 7.87
C ALA A 91 -2.65 27.60 6.73
N ARG A 92 -2.27 28.27 5.63
CA ARG A 92 -3.12 28.40 4.43
C ARG A 92 -3.24 27.11 3.62
N ALA A 93 -2.24 26.22 3.67
CA ALA A 93 -2.31 24.90 3.08
C ALA A 93 -3.30 23.98 3.82
N HIS A 94 -3.50 24.21 5.13
CA HIS A 94 -4.53 23.57 5.95
C HIS A 94 -5.91 24.22 5.75
N ASN A 95 -6.43 24.18 4.52
CA ASN A 95 -7.79 24.63 4.22
C ASN A 95 -8.78 23.44 4.38
N PRO A 96 -9.63 23.42 5.42
CA PRO A 96 -10.53 22.28 5.66
C PRO A 96 -11.54 22.07 4.52
N GLY A 97 -11.91 23.13 3.79
CA GLY A 97 -12.79 23.04 2.62
C GLY A 97 -12.16 22.31 1.42
N LEU A 98 -10.85 22.44 1.23
CA LEU A 98 -10.09 21.67 0.23
C LEU A 98 -9.92 20.21 0.68
N ALA A 99 -9.74 19.94 1.98
CA ALA A 99 -9.67 18.57 2.48
C ALA A 99 -10.98 17.79 2.23
N VAL A 100 -12.14 18.43 2.46
CA VAL A 100 -13.46 17.83 2.19
C VAL A 100 -13.68 17.59 0.69
N SER A 101 -13.25 18.51 -0.18
CA SER A 101 -13.38 18.31 -1.63
C SER A 101 -12.52 17.15 -2.16
N HIS A 102 -11.34 16.94 -1.57
CA HIS A 102 -10.49 15.79 -1.92
C HIS A 102 -11.11 14.46 -1.48
N VAL A 103 -11.61 14.38 -0.23
CA VAL A 103 -12.29 13.18 0.26
C VAL A 103 -13.52 12.84 -0.59
N LEU A 104 -14.32 13.85 -0.94
CA LEU A 104 -15.47 13.67 -1.83
C LEU A 104 -15.03 13.19 -3.23
N GLY A 105 -13.93 13.73 -3.76
CA GLY A 105 -13.35 13.28 -5.03
C GLY A 105 -12.96 11.80 -5.02
N PHE A 106 -12.36 11.30 -3.94
CA PHE A 106 -12.04 9.88 -3.80
C PHE A 106 -13.28 8.99 -3.66
N LEU A 107 -14.29 9.45 -2.93
CA LEU A 107 -15.56 8.72 -2.81
C LEU A 107 -16.29 8.64 -4.15
N LEU A 108 -16.30 9.72 -4.93
CA LEU A 108 -16.87 9.73 -6.28
C LEU A 108 -16.10 8.81 -7.24
N ALA A 109 -14.77 8.85 -7.21
CA ALA A 109 -13.95 7.92 -7.98
C ALA A 109 -14.21 6.46 -7.58
N GLY A 110 -14.33 6.19 -6.27
CA GLY A 110 -14.69 4.88 -5.75
C GLY A 110 -16.08 4.43 -6.19
N ALA A 111 -17.06 5.32 -6.16
CA ALA A 111 -18.42 5.04 -6.63
C ALA A 111 -18.47 4.75 -8.14
N ALA A 112 -17.73 5.53 -8.95
CA ALA A 112 -17.60 5.28 -10.38
C ALA A 112 -16.95 3.92 -10.66
N ALA A 113 -15.86 3.59 -9.94
CA ALA A 113 -15.21 2.29 -10.06
C ALA A 113 -16.16 1.14 -9.68
N ALA A 114 -16.86 1.26 -8.54
CA ALA A 114 -17.84 0.27 -8.11
C ALA A 114 -18.98 0.09 -9.13
N ALA A 115 -19.49 1.17 -9.70
CA ALA A 115 -20.53 1.13 -10.73
C ALA A 115 -20.05 0.40 -11.99
N VAL A 116 -18.84 0.69 -12.48
CA VAL A 116 -18.24 -0.02 -13.61
C VAL A 116 -18.06 -1.50 -13.29
N SER A 117 -17.56 -1.83 -12.11
CA SER A 117 -17.36 -3.22 -11.71
C SER A 117 -18.67 -3.99 -11.58
N LEU A 118 -19.74 -3.37 -11.06
CA LEU A 118 -21.08 -3.94 -11.03
C LEU A 118 -21.61 -4.18 -12.45
N LEU A 119 -21.45 -3.24 -13.37
CA LEU A 119 -21.87 -3.40 -14.77
C LEU A 119 -21.17 -4.60 -15.42
N LEU A 120 -19.86 -4.74 -15.22
CA LEU A 120 -19.07 -5.84 -15.79
C LEU A 120 -19.50 -7.22 -15.23
N ILE A 121 -19.95 -7.28 -13.98
CA ILE A 121 -20.36 -8.54 -13.33
C ILE A 121 -21.85 -8.85 -13.57
N SER A 122 -22.67 -7.83 -13.84
CA SER A 122 -24.14 -7.97 -14.00
C SER A 122 -24.60 -8.76 -15.24
N GLY A 123 -23.68 -9.19 -16.12
CA GLY A 123 -23.98 -10.10 -17.24
C GLY A 123 -24.34 -11.54 -16.83
N ALA A 124 -24.60 -11.81 -15.56
CA ALA A 124 -24.87 -13.13 -14.97
C ALA A 124 -26.40 -13.43 -14.84
N PRO A 125 -26.83 -14.71 -14.76
CA PRO A 125 -28.20 -15.20 -15.01
C PRO A 125 -29.28 -14.72 -14.00
N PRO A 126 -30.60 -15.00 -14.23
CA PRO A 126 -31.72 -14.15 -13.77
C PRO A 126 -32.12 -14.24 -12.29
N GLU A 127 -31.45 -15.04 -11.47
CA GLU A 127 -31.63 -14.97 -10.01
C GLU A 127 -30.89 -13.74 -9.48
N GLN A 128 -31.50 -12.58 -9.71
CA GLN A 128 -30.89 -11.31 -9.36
C GLN A 128 -30.92 -11.13 -7.84
N PRO A 129 -29.77 -10.86 -7.20
CA PRO A 129 -29.76 -10.42 -5.81
C PRO A 129 -30.69 -9.22 -5.65
N THR A 130 -31.34 -9.12 -4.48
CA THR A 130 -32.28 -8.01 -4.23
C THR A 130 -31.62 -6.64 -4.50
N PRO A 131 -32.36 -5.63 -4.97
CA PRO A 131 -31.80 -4.30 -5.21
C PRO A 131 -31.07 -3.72 -4.00
N LEU A 132 -31.55 -4.04 -2.78
CA LEU A 132 -30.93 -3.64 -1.53
C LEU A 132 -29.55 -4.30 -1.36
N THR A 133 -29.41 -5.61 -1.60
CA THR A 133 -28.13 -6.31 -1.51
C THR A 133 -27.10 -5.79 -2.52
N VAL A 134 -27.54 -5.47 -3.75
CA VAL A 134 -26.68 -4.86 -4.77
C VAL A 134 -26.26 -3.45 -4.35
N GLY A 135 -27.20 -2.66 -3.83
CA GLY A 135 -26.92 -1.30 -3.34
C GLY A 135 -25.93 -1.28 -2.18
N LEU A 136 -26.09 -2.17 -1.20
CA LEU A 136 -25.17 -2.30 -0.07
C LEU A 136 -23.78 -2.78 -0.52
N ALA A 137 -23.72 -3.81 -1.38
CA ALA A 137 -22.46 -4.28 -1.94
C ALA A 137 -21.75 -3.17 -2.72
N GLY A 138 -22.48 -2.42 -3.55
CA GLY A 138 -21.96 -1.27 -4.28
C GLY A 138 -21.44 -0.15 -3.38
N ALA A 139 -22.16 0.19 -2.30
CA ALA A 139 -21.74 1.21 -1.34
C ALA A 139 -20.46 0.80 -0.59
N VAL A 140 -20.39 -0.45 -0.12
CA VAL A 140 -19.18 -1.01 0.50
C VAL A 140 -18.02 -0.97 -0.49
N TRP A 141 -18.25 -1.38 -1.74
CA TRP A 141 -17.21 -1.39 -2.75
C TRP A 141 -16.71 -0.01 -3.11
N ALA A 142 -17.61 0.98 -3.20
CA ALA A 142 -17.27 2.37 -3.42
C ALA A 142 -16.39 2.93 -2.30
N ALA A 143 -16.70 2.62 -1.04
CA ALA A 143 -15.91 3.02 0.11
C ALA A 143 -14.51 2.37 0.07
N LEU A 144 -14.42 1.08 -0.30
CA LEU A 144 -13.14 0.38 -0.41
C LEU A 144 -12.25 0.95 -1.53
N TYR A 145 -12.81 1.19 -2.72
CA TYR A 145 -12.06 1.81 -3.82
C TYR A 145 -11.67 3.26 -3.49
N GLY A 146 -12.56 4.03 -2.86
CA GLY A 146 -12.26 5.39 -2.43
C GLY A 146 -11.15 5.43 -1.38
N GLY A 147 -11.21 4.57 -0.37
CA GLY A 147 -10.16 4.44 0.65
C GLY A 147 -8.82 3.98 0.07
N ALA A 148 -8.82 2.99 -0.81
CA ALA A 148 -7.61 2.56 -1.50
C ALA A 148 -7.03 3.67 -2.39
N SER A 149 -7.88 4.45 -3.07
CA SER A 149 -7.43 5.58 -3.90
C SER A 149 -6.86 6.72 -3.06
N PHE A 150 -7.46 6.98 -1.89
CA PHE A 150 -6.93 7.93 -0.90
C PHE A 150 -5.54 7.49 -0.42
N LEU A 151 -5.40 6.22 -0.01
CA LEU A 151 -4.12 5.63 0.40
C LEU A 151 -3.07 5.65 -0.73
N ALA A 152 -3.51 5.48 -1.98
CA ALA A 152 -2.67 5.57 -3.16
C ALA A 152 -2.11 6.98 -3.41
N GLN A 153 -2.77 8.02 -2.90
CA GLN A 153 -2.30 9.41 -3.06
C GLN A 153 -1.58 9.94 -1.80
N HIS A 154 -1.95 9.49 -0.60
CA HIS A 154 -1.54 10.13 0.65
C HIS A 154 -0.98 9.15 1.69
N GLY A 155 0.22 8.59 1.46
CA GLY A 155 0.99 8.03 2.57
C GLY A 155 1.93 6.87 2.25
N ARG A 156 2.44 6.27 3.33
CA ARG A 156 3.38 5.14 3.35
C ARG A 156 2.90 3.91 2.57
N TYR A 157 1.58 3.78 2.40
CA TYR A 157 0.92 2.67 1.70
C TYR A 157 0.66 2.93 0.21
N ARG A 158 1.07 4.07 -0.35
CA ARG A 158 0.80 4.47 -1.74
C ARG A 158 1.01 3.36 -2.76
N ARG A 159 2.18 2.73 -2.73
CA ARG A 159 2.53 1.67 -3.69
C ARG A 159 1.70 0.42 -3.47
N LEU A 160 1.49 0.02 -2.22
CA LEU A 160 0.67 -1.15 -1.87
C LEU A 160 -0.78 -0.96 -2.35
N ALA A 161 -1.33 0.23 -2.12
CA ALA A 161 -2.66 0.60 -2.59
C ALA A 161 -2.77 0.59 -4.12
N LEU A 162 -1.77 1.15 -4.82
CA LEU A 162 -1.72 1.09 -6.29
C LEU A 162 -1.65 -0.35 -6.82
N ALA A 163 -0.82 -1.21 -6.23
CA ALA A 163 -0.77 -2.62 -6.63
C ALA A 163 -2.11 -3.32 -6.44
N ALA A 164 -2.74 -3.14 -5.28
CA ALA A 164 -4.03 -3.77 -5.00
C ALA A 164 -5.13 -3.24 -5.94
N LEU A 165 -5.14 -1.94 -6.25
CA LEU A 165 -6.07 -1.34 -7.21
C LEU A 165 -5.86 -1.89 -8.63
N ILE A 166 -4.62 -1.99 -9.09
CA ILE A 166 -4.29 -2.56 -10.41
C ILE A 166 -4.72 -4.02 -10.46
N ALA A 167 -4.36 -4.82 -9.46
CA ALA A 167 -4.72 -6.23 -9.41
C ALA A 167 -6.24 -6.43 -9.36
N ALA A 168 -6.96 -5.64 -8.55
CA ALA A 168 -8.42 -5.67 -8.49
C ALA A 168 -9.03 -5.26 -9.84
N GLY A 169 -8.51 -4.21 -10.48
CA GLY A 169 -8.96 -3.76 -11.80
C GLY A 169 -8.79 -4.83 -12.88
N VAL A 170 -7.61 -5.47 -12.96
CA VAL A 170 -7.35 -6.58 -13.88
C VAL A 170 -8.31 -7.75 -13.63
N SER A 171 -8.57 -8.08 -12.36
CA SER A 171 -9.47 -9.18 -12.00
C SER A 171 -10.91 -8.88 -12.39
N VAL A 172 -11.40 -7.67 -12.13
CA VAL A 172 -12.76 -7.24 -12.52
C VAL A 172 -12.92 -7.22 -14.03
N LEU A 173 -11.91 -6.73 -14.78
CA LEU A 173 -11.94 -6.76 -16.25
C LEU A 173 -11.94 -8.18 -16.82
N GLY A 174 -11.33 -9.14 -16.11
CA GLY A 174 -11.33 -10.56 -16.47
C GLY A 174 -12.62 -11.31 -16.09
N ALA A 175 -13.41 -10.79 -15.14
CA ALA A 175 -14.59 -11.46 -14.61
C ALA A 175 -15.67 -11.85 -15.66
N PRO A 176 -15.93 -11.05 -16.72
CA PRO A 176 -16.86 -11.46 -17.78
C PRO A 176 -16.39 -12.69 -18.57
N VAL A 177 -15.07 -12.87 -18.70
CA VAL A 177 -14.45 -13.97 -19.47
C VAL A 177 -14.29 -15.21 -18.60
N LEU A 178 -13.89 -15.02 -17.34
CA LEU A 178 -13.60 -16.07 -16.36
C LEU A 178 -14.57 -15.97 -15.19
N SER A 179 -15.88 -16.05 -15.48
CA SER A 179 -16.89 -16.03 -14.42
C SER A 179 -16.77 -17.28 -13.54
N MET A 180 -16.86 -17.10 -12.23
CA MET A 180 -16.76 -18.20 -11.27
C MET A 180 -17.73 -19.37 -11.54
N PRO A 181 -19.02 -19.15 -11.89
CA PRO A 181 -19.93 -20.25 -12.25
C PRO A 181 -19.45 -21.05 -13.46
N ALA A 182 -18.93 -20.37 -14.49
CA ALA A 182 -18.42 -21.03 -15.69
C ALA A 182 -17.16 -21.86 -15.38
N VAL A 183 -16.28 -21.35 -14.51
CA VAL A 183 -15.07 -22.08 -14.08
C VAL A 183 -15.45 -23.33 -13.28
N ILE A 184 -16.36 -23.22 -12.32
CA ILE A 184 -16.80 -24.38 -11.52
C ILE A 184 -17.47 -25.44 -12.41
N GLU A 185 -18.30 -25.01 -13.35
CA GLU A 185 -18.93 -25.93 -14.30
C GLU A 185 -17.91 -26.61 -15.21
N ALA A 186 -16.88 -25.89 -15.67
CA ALA A 186 -15.78 -26.47 -16.43
C ALA A 186 -14.98 -27.49 -15.59
N CYS A 187 -14.67 -27.16 -14.34
CA CYS A 187 -14.01 -28.07 -13.39
C CYS A 187 -14.83 -29.35 -13.18
N ARG A 188 -16.15 -29.23 -13.03
CA ARG A 188 -17.07 -30.36 -12.85
C ARG A 188 -17.07 -31.27 -14.07
N ARG A 189 -17.16 -30.70 -15.28
CA ARG A 189 -17.15 -31.48 -16.53
C ARG A 189 -15.82 -32.19 -16.74
N TRP A 190 -14.71 -31.55 -16.40
CA TRP A 190 -13.38 -32.13 -16.62
C TRP A 190 -13.10 -33.32 -15.71
N LEU A 191 -13.57 -33.29 -14.46
CA LEU A 191 -13.31 -34.35 -13.49
C LEU A 191 -14.37 -35.46 -13.48
N GLU A 192 -15.50 -35.27 -14.17
CA GLU A 192 -16.70 -36.12 -14.09
C GLU A 192 -17.12 -36.48 -12.66
N ALA A 193 -16.78 -35.60 -11.69
CA ALA A 193 -16.88 -35.92 -10.28
C ALA A 193 -18.17 -35.37 -9.66
N ALA A 194 -18.67 -36.09 -8.66
CA ALA A 194 -19.79 -35.62 -7.84
C ALA A 194 -19.44 -34.31 -7.11
N GLN A 195 -20.45 -33.47 -6.92
CA GLN A 195 -20.34 -32.26 -6.12
C GLN A 195 -19.87 -32.59 -4.70
N GLY A 196 -18.93 -31.79 -4.18
CA GLY A 196 -18.36 -31.98 -2.85
C GLY A 196 -17.24 -33.03 -2.77
N SER A 197 -16.86 -33.67 -3.87
CA SER A 197 -15.67 -34.54 -3.89
C SER A 197 -14.39 -33.74 -3.61
N VAL A 198 -13.46 -34.37 -2.89
CA VAL A 198 -12.15 -33.75 -2.55
C VAL A 198 -11.41 -33.31 -3.81
N ALA A 199 -11.49 -34.10 -4.88
CA ALA A 199 -10.80 -33.82 -6.13
C ALA A 199 -11.39 -32.61 -6.88
N LEU A 200 -12.73 -32.47 -6.92
CA LEU A 200 -13.38 -31.27 -7.47
C LEU A 200 -13.04 -30.03 -6.64
N ASN A 201 -13.10 -30.13 -5.30
CA ASN A 201 -12.75 -29.03 -4.41
C ASN A 201 -11.29 -28.59 -4.59
N GLY A 202 -10.36 -29.55 -4.73
CA GLY A 202 -8.96 -29.27 -5.01
C GLY A 202 -8.74 -28.53 -6.33
N LEU A 203 -9.50 -28.90 -7.37
CA LEU A 203 -9.45 -28.21 -8.65
C LEU A 203 -10.01 -26.79 -8.58
N ILE A 204 -11.11 -26.57 -7.84
CA ILE A 204 -11.68 -25.24 -7.61
C ILE A 204 -10.69 -24.36 -6.84
N VAL A 205 -10.00 -24.90 -5.82
CA VAL A 205 -8.91 -24.20 -5.11
C VAL A 205 -7.81 -23.79 -6.08
N LEU A 206 -7.36 -24.71 -6.94
CA LEU A 206 -6.30 -24.42 -7.92
C LEU A 206 -6.73 -23.32 -8.91
N ALA A 207 -7.96 -23.39 -9.42
CA ALA A 207 -8.50 -22.39 -10.33
C ALA A 207 -8.59 -21.01 -9.66
N GLY A 208 -9.12 -20.94 -8.44
CA GLY A 208 -9.15 -19.70 -7.66
C GLY A 208 -7.74 -19.15 -7.36
N ALA A 209 -6.78 -20.03 -7.10
CA ALA A 209 -5.40 -19.65 -6.86
C ALA A 209 -4.75 -19.04 -8.12
N LEU A 210 -4.93 -19.67 -9.28
CA LEU A 210 -4.43 -19.14 -10.56
C LEU A 210 -5.09 -17.81 -10.92
N TYR A 211 -6.40 -17.70 -10.69
CA TYR A 211 -7.17 -16.48 -10.92
C TYR A 211 -6.59 -15.28 -10.16
N ALA A 212 -6.21 -15.47 -8.90
CA ALA A 212 -5.65 -14.40 -8.07
C ALA A 212 -4.13 -14.22 -8.26
N ALA A 213 -3.37 -15.30 -8.48
CA ALA A 213 -1.91 -15.24 -8.50
C ALA A 213 -1.36 -14.38 -9.63
N ALA A 214 -1.96 -14.44 -10.83
CA ALA A 214 -1.50 -13.68 -11.99
C ALA A 214 -1.58 -12.15 -11.78
N PRO A 215 -2.74 -11.54 -11.49
CA PRO A 215 -2.83 -10.09 -11.30
C PRO A 215 -2.04 -9.63 -10.07
N VAL A 216 -2.04 -10.40 -8.99
CA VAL A 216 -1.34 -10.04 -7.76
C VAL A 216 0.18 -10.10 -7.94
N SER A 217 0.72 -11.12 -8.63
CA SER A 217 2.15 -11.22 -8.90
C SER A 217 2.67 -10.09 -9.81
N LEU A 218 1.91 -9.74 -10.85
CA LEU A 218 2.24 -8.63 -11.72
C LEU A 218 2.28 -7.32 -10.93
N SER A 219 1.24 -7.06 -10.14
CA SER A 219 1.13 -5.83 -9.35
C SER A 219 2.19 -5.73 -8.23
N SER A 220 2.49 -6.83 -7.55
CA SER A 220 3.43 -6.84 -6.42
C SER A 220 4.88 -6.67 -6.88
N ALA A 221 5.20 -7.10 -8.11
CA ALA A 221 6.51 -6.86 -8.72
C ALA A 221 6.83 -5.36 -8.87
N PHE A 222 5.85 -4.53 -9.21
CA PHE A 222 6.04 -3.07 -9.30
C PHE A 222 6.29 -2.39 -7.94
N VAL A 223 5.88 -3.02 -6.85
CA VAL A 223 5.91 -2.45 -5.51
C VAL A 223 7.09 -2.95 -4.67
N ALA A 224 7.70 -4.06 -5.09
CA ALA A 224 8.80 -4.70 -4.40
C ALA A 224 9.89 -3.70 -4.01
N ARG A 225 10.26 -3.65 -2.73
CA ARG A 225 11.43 -2.93 -2.22
C ARG A 225 12.10 -3.76 -1.14
N PRO A 226 13.43 -3.68 -1.01
CA PRO A 226 14.10 -4.18 0.19
C PRO A 226 13.54 -3.38 1.39
N ARG A 227 12.90 -4.07 2.34
CA ARG A 227 12.35 -3.45 3.55
C ARG A 227 12.65 -4.32 4.77
N PRO A 228 12.87 -3.72 5.96
CA PRO A 228 13.20 -4.43 7.20
C PRO A 228 12.07 -5.29 7.81
N GLY A 229 10.96 -5.54 7.10
CA GLY A 229 9.85 -6.40 7.55
C GLY A 229 9.78 -7.78 6.88
N GLY A 230 10.71 -8.09 5.96
CA GLY A 230 10.71 -9.33 5.20
C GLY A 230 9.61 -9.39 4.12
N ILE A 231 9.84 -10.23 3.10
CA ILE A 231 8.96 -10.38 1.93
C ILE A 231 7.53 -10.77 2.35
N TRP A 232 7.40 -11.57 3.41
CA TRP A 232 6.12 -12.07 3.91
C TRP A 232 5.18 -10.97 4.42
N ALA A 233 5.70 -9.95 5.13
CA ALA A 233 4.86 -8.88 5.66
C ALA A 233 4.22 -8.06 4.53
N ASP A 234 4.99 -7.75 3.48
CA ASP A 234 4.48 -7.02 2.32
C ASP A 234 3.56 -7.89 1.47
N ALA A 235 3.86 -9.18 1.31
CA ALA A 235 2.99 -10.14 0.64
C ALA A 235 1.60 -10.21 1.31
N VAL A 236 1.57 -10.36 2.64
CA VAL A 236 0.31 -10.38 3.41
C VAL A 236 -0.47 -9.07 3.26
N ARG A 237 0.20 -7.91 3.31
CA ARG A 237 -0.48 -6.61 3.13
C ARG A 237 -1.12 -6.46 1.75
N VAL A 238 -0.39 -6.82 0.68
CA VAL A 238 -0.91 -6.78 -0.69
C VAL A 238 -2.08 -7.75 -0.84
N ALA A 239 -1.91 -9.00 -0.37
CA ALA A 239 -2.95 -10.02 -0.46
C ALA A 239 -4.22 -9.62 0.30
N SER A 240 -4.08 -9.07 1.51
CA SER A 240 -5.21 -8.57 2.31
C SER A 240 -5.94 -7.42 1.63
N LEU A 241 -5.20 -6.43 1.12
CA LEU A 241 -5.82 -5.27 0.46
C LEU A 241 -6.52 -5.66 -0.84
N TYR A 242 -5.91 -6.55 -1.63
CA TYR A 242 -6.52 -7.13 -2.81
C TYR A 242 -7.78 -7.94 -2.47
N GLY A 243 -7.71 -8.80 -1.45
CA GLY A 243 -8.84 -9.60 -0.98
C GLY A 243 -10.01 -8.73 -0.53
N LEU A 244 -9.74 -7.65 0.22
CA LEU A 244 -10.76 -6.68 0.62
C LEU A 244 -11.41 -6.02 -0.61
N LEU A 245 -10.61 -5.57 -1.58
CA LEU A 245 -11.12 -4.94 -2.81
C LEU A 245 -11.95 -5.89 -3.68
N LEU A 246 -11.70 -7.20 -3.63
CA LEU A 246 -12.47 -8.20 -4.38
C LEU A 246 -13.62 -8.82 -3.62
N ALA A 247 -13.68 -8.68 -2.30
CA ALA A 247 -14.71 -9.31 -1.47
C ALA A 247 -16.15 -9.03 -1.96
N PRO A 248 -16.53 -7.79 -2.35
CA PRO A 248 -17.86 -7.52 -2.90
C PRO A 248 -18.14 -8.28 -4.21
N SER A 249 -17.15 -8.35 -5.10
CA SER A 249 -17.26 -9.12 -6.36
C SER A 249 -17.44 -10.62 -6.08
N VAL A 250 -16.64 -11.18 -5.18
CA VAL A 250 -16.74 -12.59 -4.80
C VAL A 250 -18.09 -12.87 -4.17
N TYR A 251 -18.57 -12.01 -3.26
CA TYR A 251 -19.88 -12.15 -2.64
C TYR A 251 -21.02 -12.19 -3.68
N LEU A 252 -21.02 -11.24 -4.63
CA LEU A 252 -22.05 -11.17 -5.67
C LEU A 252 -22.02 -12.38 -6.60
N GLN A 253 -20.84 -12.88 -6.97
CA GLN A 253 -20.70 -14.06 -7.81
C GLN A 253 -21.04 -15.37 -7.08
N CYS A 254 -20.84 -15.41 -5.75
CA CYS A 254 -21.12 -16.57 -4.91
C CYS A 254 -22.56 -16.63 -4.39
N TYR A 255 -23.39 -15.60 -4.58
CA TYR A 255 -24.67 -15.47 -3.86
C TYR A 255 -25.62 -16.67 -4.06
N THR A 256 -25.60 -17.30 -5.23
CA THR A 256 -26.43 -18.46 -5.56
C THR A 256 -25.73 -19.81 -5.37
N MET A 257 -24.47 -19.81 -4.92
CA MET A 257 -23.66 -21.02 -4.81
C MET A 257 -23.78 -21.70 -3.45
N THR A 258 -23.58 -23.01 -3.43
CA THR A 258 -23.48 -23.76 -2.18
C THR A 258 -22.18 -23.41 -1.46
N LEU A 259 -22.19 -23.49 -0.13
CA LEU A 259 -20.97 -23.27 0.68
C LEU A 259 -19.82 -24.19 0.26
N SER A 260 -20.14 -25.43 -0.17
CA SER A 260 -19.17 -26.41 -0.67
C SER A 260 -18.47 -25.99 -1.97
N GLN A 261 -19.05 -25.07 -2.74
CA GLN A 261 -18.45 -24.52 -3.96
C GLN A 261 -17.72 -23.21 -3.69
N ALA A 262 -18.33 -22.34 -2.87
CA ALA A 262 -17.77 -21.03 -2.56
C ALA A 262 -16.52 -21.12 -1.68
N ALA A 263 -16.49 -21.99 -0.66
CA ALA A 263 -15.37 -22.06 0.27
C ALA A 263 -14.05 -22.50 -0.39
N PRO A 264 -14.01 -23.55 -1.23
CA PRO A 264 -12.78 -23.92 -1.96
C PRO A 264 -12.28 -22.80 -2.88
N TRP A 265 -13.18 -22.08 -3.55
CA TRP A 265 -12.81 -20.96 -4.41
C TRP A 265 -12.15 -19.82 -3.62
N VAL A 266 -12.79 -19.40 -2.52
CA VAL A 266 -12.24 -18.37 -1.63
C VAL A 266 -10.89 -18.80 -1.07
N ALA A 267 -10.76 -20.05 -0.63
CA ALA A 267 -9.49 -20.59 -0.16
C ALA A 267 -8.40 -20.54 -1.26
N GLY A 268 -8.77 -20.90 -2.49
CA GLY A 268 -7.93 -20.75 -3.67
C GLY A 268 -7.47 -19.32 -3.89
N VAL A 269 -8.39 -18.36 -3.95
CA VAL A 269 -8.09 -16.93 -4.14
C VAL A 269 -7.15 -16.40 -3.06
N LEU A 270 -7.37 -16.76 -1.79
CA LEU A 270 -6.48 -16.37 -0.69
C LEU A 270 -5.07 -16.95 -0.85
N LEU A 271 -4.97 -18.24 -1.17
CA LEU A 271 -3.70 -18.92 -1.40
C LEU A 271 -2.97 -18.31 -2.61
N GLY A 272 -3.67 -18.12 -3.71
CA GLY A 272 -3.15 -17.50 -4.93
C GLY A 272 -2.68 -16.07 -4.71
N SER A 273 -3.40 -15.29 -3.91
CA SER A 273 -2.99 -13.93 -3.57
C SER A 273 -1.69 -13.91 -2.76
N LEU A 274 -1.53 -14.82 -1.80
CA LEU A 274 -0.30 -14.93 -1.00
C LEU A 274 0.89 -15.44 -1.83
N LEU A 275 0.67 -16.46 -2.66
CA LEU A 275 1.71 -17.01 -3.54
C LEU A 275 2.10 -16.02 -4.63
N GLY A 276 1.12 -15.38 -5.27
CA GLY A 276 1.31 -14.37 -6.30
C GLY A 276 2.08 -13.17 -5.75
N SER A 277 1.65 -12.64 -4.60
CA SER A 277 2.32 -11.49 -3.99
C SER A 277 3.77 -11.79 -3.61
N THR A 278 4.02 -12.91 -2.92
CA THR A 278 5.36 -13.39 -2.57
C THR A 278 6.23 -13.61 -3.81
N GLY A 279 5.69 -14.30 -4.82
CA GLY A 279 6.36 -14.61 -6.08
C GLY A 279 6.77 -13.35 -6.83
N GLY A 280 5.84 -12.42 -7.03
CA GLY A 280 6.10 -11.16 -7.73
C GLY A 280 7.13 -10.29 -7.02
N ILE A 281 7.08 -10.19 -5.68
CA ILE A 281 8.10 -9.47 -4.90
C ILE A 281 9.48 -10.12 -5.05
N THR A 282 9.55 -11.45 -4.94
CA THR A 282 10.81 -12.20 -5.03
C THR A 282 11.47 -12.05 -6.40
N VAL A 283 10.67 -12.18 -7.47
CA VAL A 283 11.15 -12.01 -8.85
C VAL A 283 11.66 -10.59 -9.06
N ALA A 284 10.91 -9.57 -8.63
CA ALA A 284 11.32 -8.18 -8.78
C ALA A 284 12.59 -7.83 -7.99
N LEU A 285 12.78 -8.41 -6.81
CA LEU A 285 14.03 -8.22 -6.04
C LEU A 285 15.23 -8.89 -6.72
N ARG A 286 15.06 -10.05 -7.37
CA ARG A 286 16.13 -10.74 -8.10
C ARG A 286 16.51 -10.06 -9.41
N LEU A 287 15.54 -9.46 -10.10
CA LEU A 287 15.76 -8.79 -11.38
C LEU A 287 16.33 -7.37 -11.22
N ARG A 288 16.31 -6.79 -10.02
CA ARG A 288 17.00 -5.53 -9.79
C ARG A 288 18.50 -5.75 -9.86
N PRO A 289 19.22 -5.08 -10.77
CA PRO A 289 20.66 -5.13 -10.77
C PRO A 289 21.14 -4.68 -9.39
N ALA A 290 22.06 -5.44 -8.79
CA ALA A 290 22.84 -4.95 -7.67
C ALA A 290 23.56 -3.70 -8.19
N SER A 291 23.05 -2.52 -7.85
CA SER A 291 23.76 -1.28 -8.14
C SER A 291 25.08 -1.35 -7.39
N ALA A 292 26.14 -1.51 -8.19
CA ALA A 292 27.51 -1.13 -7.87
C ALA A 292 27.60 0.37 -7.53
#